data_AF-A0A9X2KGF7-F1
#
_entry.id   AF-A0A9X2KGF7-F1
#
_cell.length_a   1.000
_cell.length_b   1.000
_cell.length_c   1.000
_cell.angle_alpha   90.00
_cell.angle_beta   90.00
_cell.angle_gamma   90.00
#
_symmetry.space_group_name_H-M   'P 1'
#
loop_
_entity.id
_entity.type
_entity.pdbx_description
1 polymer ?
#
loop_
_entity_poly.entity_id
_entity_poly.type
_entity_poly.pdbx_seq_one_letter_code
_entity_poly.pdbx_strand_id
1 'polypeptide(L)'
;MNDFRPLRDVDAGDPWKTVCSLSAGTLRRLGVEGVAPRDFRRAMRALEARPRNDPDRIENERQWREAIPPLKRQADEVFDSHESVEIDMALEADSVRMISDGTRLEDATDQQIAWFRDRLVKALSDPGSHVLLDEVTTKLLLDSGVYPDGLPAVAGLRSRRAAVGAGLVERLPTFPDASMSHVLEARDELADGRARYRASAKSLADKLQSSALDATLPSEIDELWHDEVRPSLDDLRSTASKTRVAVETGKRLVTEGYGVPTIAVAIANIPDLAALLPSAAAAAGAAGRVAVAGAAEAFKARSAARQHDLVYLLDVDKRLARAQR
;
A
#
# COMPACT_ATOMS: atom_id res chain seq x y z
N MET A 1 10.96 -20.74 -10.16
CA MET A 1 9.55 -20.49 -9.82
C MET A 1 8.91 -21.81 -9.43
N ASN A 2 8.53 -21.94 -8.16
CA ASN A 2 7.85 -23.12 -7.61
C ASN A 2 6.42 -22.71 -7.20
N ASP A 3 5.62 -22.30 -8.17
CA ASP A 3 4.22 -21.93 -7.98
C ASP A 3 3.31 -22.75 -8.92
N PHE A 4 2.00 -22.54 -8.82
CA PHE A 4 1.00 -23.19 -9.66
C PHE A 4 0.75 -22.44 -10.99
N ARG A 5 1.48 -21.35 -11.28
CA ARG A 5 1.34 -20.61 -12.56
C ARG A 5 1.55 -21.47 -13.80
N PRO A 6 2.43 -22.51 -13.80
CA PRO A 6 2.53 -23.43 -14.93
C PRO A 6 1.23 -24.17 -15.29
N LEU A 7 0.24 -24.23 -14.39
CA LEU A 7 -1.10 -24.80 -14.68
C LEU A 7 -2.02 -23.82 -15.45
N ARG A 8 -1.66 -22.54 -15.58
CA ARG A 8 -2.43 -21.56 -16.36
C ARG A 8 -2.24 -21.80 -17.86
N ASP A 9 -1.02 -22.10 -18.28
CA ASP A 9 -0.61 -22.18 -19.69
C ASP A 9 -0.77 -23.57 -20.32
N VAL A 10 -1.40 -24.53 -19.62
CA VAL A 10 -1.53 -25.91 -20.09
C VAL A 10 -2.85 -26.17 -20.82
N ASP A 11 -2.80 -27.05 -21.82
CA ASP A 11 -3.95 -27.47 -22.60
C ASP A 11 -4.71 -28.59 -21.88
N ALA A 12 -5.85 -28.26 -21.26
CA ALA A 12 -6.69 -29.24 -20.56
C ALA A 12 -7.29 -30.33 -21.49
N GLY A 13 -7.26 -30.13 -22.82
CA GLY A 13 -7.73 -31.09 -23.81
C GLY A 13 -6.76 -32.25 -24.08
N ASP A 14 -5.47 -32.06 -23.79
CA ASP A 14 -4.42 -33.07 -23.99
C ASP A 14 -3.70 -33.39 -22.66
N PRO A 15 -4.15 -34.42 -21.93
CA PRO A 15 -3.56 -34.78 -20.64
C PRO A 15 -2.09 -35.22 -20.77
N TRP A 16 -1.70 -35.82 -21.89
CA TRP A 16 -0.35 -36.35 -22.08
C TRP A 16 0.66 -35.24 -22.25
N LYS A 17 0.35 -34.28 -23.13
CA LYS A 17 1.17 -33.08 -23.34
C LYS A 17 1.21 -32.21 -22.10
N THR A 18 0.08 -32.03 -21.43
CA THR A 18 -0.04 -31.22 -20.21
C THR A 18 0.79 -31.79 -19.07
N VAL A 19 0.60 -33.06 -18.71
CA VAL A 19 1.36 -33.67 -17.60
C VAL A 19 2.87 -33.65 -17.88
N CYS A 20 3.28 -33.85 -19.14
CA CYS A 20 4.69 -33.83 -19.51
C CYS A 20 5.33 -32.43 -19.48
N SER A 21 4.56 -31.36 -19.69
CA SER A 21 5.06 -29.98 -19.68
C SER A 21 5.18 -29.38 -18.29
N LEU A 22 4.51 -29.95 -17.28
CA LEU A 22 4.55 -29.46 -15.91
C LEU A 22 5.95 -29.47 -15.31
N SER A 23 6.21 -28.46 -14.48
CA SER A 23 7.45 -28.36 -13.71
C SER A 23 7.59 -29.52 -12.71
N ALA A 24 8.81 -29.81 -12.29
CA ALA A 24 9.07 -30.82 -11.26
C ALA A 24 8.34 -30.52 -9.94
N GLY A 25 8.21 -29.24 -9.57
CA GLY A 25 7.48 -28.81 -8.39
C GLY A 25 5.98 -29.02 -8.54
N THR A 26 5.42 -28.65 -9.70
CA THR A 26 4.00 -28.84 -10.00
C THR A 26 3.61 -30.32 -10.03
N LEU A 27 4.44 -31.19 -10.63
CA LEU A 27 4.19 -32.64 -10.64
C LEU A 27 4.12 -33.24 -9.22
N ARG A 28 5.05 -32.85 -8.34
CA ARG A 28 5.01 -33.30 -6.94
C ARG A 28 3.74 -32.83 -6.23
N ARG A 29 3.31 -31.60 -6.49
CA ARG A 29 2.05 -31.03 -5.97
C ARG A 29 0.79 -31.75 -6.45
N LEU A 30 0.85 -32.38 -7.62
CA LEU A 30 -0.23 -33.22 -8.15
C LEU A 30 -0.20 -34.66 -7.59
N GLY A 31 0.60 -34.92 -6.54
CA GLY A 31 0.70 -36.24 -5.92
C GLY A 31 1.68 -37.19 -6.59
N VAL A 32 2.52 -36.71 -7.52
CA VAL A 32 3.63 -37.50 -8.07
C VAL A 32 4.79 -37.52 -7.08
N GLU A 33 4.61 -38.31 -6.02
CA GLU A 33 5.58 -38.51 -4.95
C GLU A 33 6.44 -39.76 -5.18
N GLY A 34 7.67 -39.78 -4.64
CA GLY A 34 8.55 -40.95 -4.70
C GLY A 34 9.17 -41.26 -6.07
N VAL A 35 8.80 -40.55 -7.13
CA VAL A 35 9.34 -40.76 -8.49
C VAL A 35 10.08 -39.52 -8.97
N ALA A 36 11.28 -39.69 -9.55
CA ALA A 36 11.98 -38.56 -10.14
C ALA A 36 11.16 -38.00 -11.31
N PRO A 37 10.99 -36.67 -11.45
CA PRO A 37 10.17 -36.07 -12.51
C PRO A 37 10.56 -36.51 -13.93
N ARG A 38 11.83 -36.88 -14.16
CA ARG A 38 12.29 -37.44 -15.44
C ARG A 38 11.73 -38.84 -15.69
N ASP A 39 11.72 -39.69 -14.68
CA ASP A 39 11.23 -41.07 -14.77
C ASP A 39 9.72 -41.09 -14.91
N PHE A 40 9.02 -40.21 -14.18
CA PHE A 40 7.58 -40.02 -14.34
C PHE A 40 7.23 -39.57 -15.77
N ARG A 41 7.90 -38.54 -16.32
CA ARG A 41 7.66 -38.12 -17.72
C ARG A 41 7.96 -39.22 -18.73
N ARG A 42 8.99 -40.04 -18.48
CA ARG A 42 9.32 -41.20 -19.32
C ARG A 42 8.20 -42.24 -19.27
N ALA A 43 7.66 -42.53 -18.08
CA ALA A 43 6.55 -43.44 -17.89
C ALA A 43 5.28 -42.94 -18.60
N MET A 44 4.96 -41.64 -18.48
CA MET A 44 3.82 -41.03 -19.18
C MET A 44 3.95 -41.13 -20.70
N ARG A 45 5.13 -40.85 -21.27
CA ARG A 45 5.38 -41.02 -22.71
C ARG A 45 5.30 -42.49 -23.16
N ALA A 46 5.75 -43.41 -22.31
CA ALA A 46 5.64 -44.84 -22.59
C ALA A 46 4.18 -45.31 -22.60
N LEU A 47 3.33 -44.78 -21.71
CA LEU A 47 1.89 -45.01 -21.71
C LEU A 47 1.21 -44.40 -22.93
N GLU A 48 1.59 -43.17 -23.30
CA GLU A 48 1.09 -42.49 -24.50
C GLU A 48 1.41 -43.27 -25.80
N ALA A 49 2.57 -43.94 -25.86
CA ALA A 49 2.98 -44.74 -27.01
C ALA A 49 2.25 -46.10 -27.14
N ARG A 50 1.52 -46.54 -26.11
CA ARG A 50 0.74 -47.80 -26.16
C ARG A 50 -0.45 -47.69 -27.13
N PRO A 51 -0.96 -48.80 -27.68
CA PRO A 51 -2.19 -48.79 -28.49
C PRO A 51 -3.36 -48.07 -27.79
N ARG A 52 -4.21 -47.38 -28.55
CA ARG A 52 -5.34 -46.61 -27.98
C ARG A 52 -6.37 -47.46 -27.23
N ASN A 53 -6.40 -48.77 -27.48
CA ASN A 53 -7.26 -49.74 -26.83
C ASN A 53 -6.60 -50.42 -25.62
N ASP A 54 -5.39 -50.04 -25.25
CA ASP A 54 -4.71 -50.54 -24.05
C ASP A 54 -5.44 -50.07 -22.78
N PRO A 55 -5.85 -50.99 -21.88
CA PRO A 55 -6.66 -50.64 -20.72
C PRO A 55 -5.94 -49.70 -19.76
N ASP A 56 -4.62 -49.87 -19.57
CA ASP A 56 -3.84 -49.00 -18.68
C ASP A 56 -3.72 -47.58 -19.24
N ARG A 57 -3.57 -47.46 -20.57
CA ARG A 57 -3.59 -46.16 -21.25
C ARG A 57 -4.93 -45.45 -21.06
N ILE A 58 -6.05 -46.16 -21.29
CA ILE A 58 -7.40 -45.59 -21.17
C ILE A 58 -7.67 -45.14 -19.74
N GLU A 59 -7.32 -45.96 -18.74
CA GLU A 59 -7.52 -45.65 -17.33
C GLU A 59 -6.71 -44.42 -16.91
N ASN A 60 -5.43 -44.35 -17.26
CA ASN A 60 -4.58 -43.19 -16.95
C ASN A 60 -5.08 -41.92 -17.67
N GLU A 61 -5.47 -42.05 -18.94
CA GLU A 61 -6.02 -40.93 -19.69
C GLU A 61 -7.30 -40.40 -19.05
N ARG A 62 -8.19 -41.28 -18.58
CA ARG A 62 -9.41 -40.89 -17.84
C ARG A 62 -9.06 -40.14 -16.56
N GLN A 63 -8.17 -40.69 -15.73
CA GLN A 63 -7.77 -40.08 -14.45
C GLN A 63 -7.23 -38.66 -14.65
N TRP A 64 -6.35 -38.45 -15.63
CA TRP A 64 -5.81 -37.11 -15.92
C TRP A 64 -6.82 -36.18 -16.58
N ARG A 65 -7.70 -36.67 -17.47
CA ARG A 65 -8.79 -35.87 -18.04
C ARG A 65 -9.79 -35.41 -16.98
N GLU A 66 -9.99 -36.18 -15.92
CA GLU A 66 -10.85 -35.82 -14.79
C GLU A 66 -10.13 -34.86 -13.82
N ALA A 67 -8.84 -35.05 -13.57
CA ALA A 67 -8.08 -34.28 -12.59
C ALA A 67 -7.62 -32.89 -13.11
N ILE A 68 -7.18 -32.76 -14.36
CA ILE A 68 -6.58 -31.52 -14.87
C ILE A 68 -7.57 -30.35 -14.92
N PRO A 69 -8.81 -30.50 -15.43
CA PRO A 69 -9.75 -29.37 -15.52
C PRO A 69 -10.06 -28.68 -14.17
N PRO A 70 -10.39 -29.38 -13.06
CA PRO A 70 -10.63 -28.73 -11.78
C PRO A 70 -9.38 -28.06 -11.21
N LEU A 71 -8.19 -28.68 -11.39
CA LEU A 71 -6.92 -28.09 -10.95
C LEU A 71 -6.58 -26.81 -11.73
N LYS A 72 -6.79 -26.81 -13.05
CA LYS A 72 -6.63 -25.62 -13.87
C LYS A 72 -7.64 -24.55 -13.46
N ARG A 73 -8.92 -24.91 -13.28
CA ARG A 73 -9.94 -23.95 -12.84
C ARG A 73 -9.58 -23.32 -11.50
N GLN A 74 -9.11 -24.10 -10.53
CA GLN A 74 -8.67 -23.59 -9.24
C GLN A 74 -7.44 -22.68 -9.39
N ALA A 75 -6.48 -23.02 -10.25
CA ALA A 75 -5.34 -22.16 -10.54
C ALA A 75 -5.78 -20.85 -11.19
N ASP A 76 -6.67 -20.91 -12.18
CA ASP A 76 -7.23 -19.72 -12.85
C ASP A 76 -8.01 -18.87 -11.82
N GLU A 77 -8.89 -19.47 -10.99
CA GLU A 77 -9.62 -18.76 -9.92
C GLU A 77 -8.70 -18.07 -8.91
N VAL A 78 -7.60 -18.72 -8.51
CA VAL A 78 -6.66 -18.17 -7.52
C VAL A 78 -5.75 -17.11 -8.13
N PHE A 79 -5.24 -17.30 -9.34
CA PHE A 79 -4.29 -16.37 -9.96
C PHE A 79 -4.95 -15.24 -10.77
N ASP A 80 -6.19 -15.42 -11.21
CA ASP A 80 -6.99 -14.39 -11.88
C ASP A 80 -7.93 -13.69 -10.89
N SER A 81 -7.84 -13.99 -9.59
CA SER A 81 -8.54 -13.22 -8.57
C SER A 81 -8.06 -11.77 -8.56
N HIS A 82 -8.95 -10.86 -8.16
CA HIS A 82 -8.62 -9.45 -8.04
C HIS A 82 -7.40 -9.23 -7.13
N GLU A 83 -7.36 -9.93 -6.00
CA GLU A 83 -6.29 -9.85 -5.00
C GLU A 83 -4.95 -10.36 -5.55
N SER A 84 -4.95 -11.45 -6.34
CA SER A 84 -3.73 -11.97 -6.94
C SER A 84 -3.15 -11.00 -7.96
N VAL A 85 -4.01 -10.37 -8.78
CA VAL A 85 -3.58 -9.34 -9.74
C VAL A 85 -2.94 -8.16 -9.02
N GLU A 86 -3.53 -7.69 -7.93
CA GLU A 86 -2.98 -6.57 -7.15
C GLU A 86 -1.64 -6.92 -6.47
N ILE A 87 -1.49 -8.15 -5.96
CA ILE A 87 -0.23 -8.64 -5.40
C ILE A 87 0.85 -8.73 -6.49
N ASP A 88 0.51 -9.24 -7.68
CA ASP A 88 1.44 -9.32 -8.81
C ASP A 88 1.89 -7.93 -9.24
N MET A 89 0.99 -6.95 -9.32
CA MET A 89 1.35 -5.55 -9.58
C MET A 89 2.31 -5.00 -8.53
N ALA A 90 2.06 -5.28 -7.25
CA ALA A 90 2.93 -4.82 -6.16
C ALA A 90 4.32 -5.48 -6.22
N LEU A 91 4.40 -6.76 -6.61
CA LEU A 91 5.65 -7.50 -6.84
C LEU A 91 6.42 -6.93 -8.03
N GLU A 92 5.75 -6.69 -9.16
CA GLU A 92 6.36 -6.12 -10.38
C GLU A 92 6.90 -4.71 -10.15
N ALA A 93 6.22 -3.91 -9.32
CA ALA A 93 6.66 -2.58 -8.93
C ALA A 93 7.69 -2.56 -7.78
N ASP A 94 8.28 -3.72 -7.43
CA ASP A 94 9.26 -3.90 -6.33
C ASP A 94 8.79 -3.31 -4.98
N SER A 95 7.47 -3.28 -4.78
CA SER A 95 6.79 -2.66 -3.62
C SER A 95 6.73 -3.62 -2.45
N VAL A 96 6.54 -4.89 -2.79
CA VAL A 96 6.53 -6.01 -1.87
C VAL A 96 7.50 -7.06 -2.41
N ARG A 97 8.05 -7.87 -1.52
CA ARG A 97 8.87 -9.01 -1.89
C ARG A 97 8.27 -10.23 -1.24
N MET A 98 7.95 -11.24 -2.03
CA MET A 98 7.45 -12.50 -1.51
C MET A 98 8.62 -13.26 -0.86
N ILE A 99 8.55 -13.42 0.45
CA ILE A 99 9.48 -14.27 1.21
C ILE A 99 8.90 -15.70 1.17
N SER A 100 9.18 -16.44 0.09
CA SER A 100 8.68 -17.82 -0.09
C SER A 100 9.86 -18.78 -0.29
N ASP A 101 10.66 -18.95 0.75
CA ASP A 101 11.82 -19.86 0.72
C ASP A 101 11.60 -21.15 1.51
N GLY A 102 10.58 -21.28 2.37
CA GLY A 102 10.55 -22.41 3.32
C GLY A 102 9.23 -23.14 3.58
N THR A 103 8.08 -22.71 3.06
CA THR A 103 6.85 -23.52 3.11
C THR A 103 6.13 -23.58 1.77
N ARG A 104 5.42 -24.69 1.56
CA ARG A 104 4.52 -24.94 0.44
C ARG A 104 3.10 -25.08 0.96
N LEU A 105 2.12 -24.79 0.12
CA LEU A 105 0.69 -24.89 0.45
C LEU A 105 0.29 -26.30 0.89
N GLU A 106 0.99 -27.30 0.36
CA GLU A 106 0.82 -28.73 0.65
C GLU A 106 1.58 -29.24 1.89
N ASP A 107 2.43 -28.43 2.52
CA ASP A 107 3.12 -28.85 3.74
C ASP A 107 2.10 -29.05 4.88
N ALA A 108 2.40 -29.88 5.87
CA ALA A 108 1.52 -30.04 7.02
C ALA A 108 1.24 -28.67 7.68
N THR A 109 0.00 -28.41 8.09
CA THR A 109 -0.39 -27.12 8.67
C THR A 109 0.53 -26.70 9.81
N ASP A 110 0.94 -27.64 10.67
CA ASP A 110 1.89 -27.40 11.76
C ASP A 110 3.26 -26.92 11.28
N GLN A 111 3.74 -27.47 10.15
CA GLN A 111 4.99 -27.04 9.53
C GLN A 111 4.85 -25.62 8.94
N GLN A 112 3.72 -25.32 8.32
CA GLN A 112 3.44 -23.99 7.78
C GLN A 112 3.39 -22.94 8.89
N ILE A 113 2.68 -23.24 9.98
CA ILE A 113 2.58 -22.40 11.16
C ILE A 113 3.96 -22.20 11.81
N ALA A 114 4.74 -23.28 11.98
CA ALA A 114 6.06 -23.21 12.59
C ALA A 114 7.03 -22.34 11.78
N TRP A 115 7.04 -22.48 10.45
CA TRP A 115 7.86 -21.65 9.59
C TRP A 115 7.41 -20.19 9.57
N PHE A 116 6.09 -19.93 9.50
CA PHE A 116 5.58 -18.56 9.53
C PHE A 116 5.95 -17.87 10.86
N ARG A 117 5.83 -18.61 11.98
CA ARG A 117 6.29 -18.16 13.30
C ARG A 117 7.79 -17.84 13.30
N ASP A 118 8.64 -18.74 12.78
CA ASP A 118 10.09 -18.50 12.68
C ASP A 118 10.39 -17.22 11.87
N ARG A 119 9.67 -16.98 10.76
CA ARG A 119 9.83 -15.76 9.95
C ARG A 119 9.44 -14.51 10.70
N LEU A 120 8.31 -14.52 11.42
CA LEU A 120 7.89 -13.40 12.26
C LEU A 120 8.91 -13.11 13.35
N VAL A 121 9.40 -14.14 14.04
CA VAL A 121 10.44 -13.97 15.08
C VAL A 121 11.71 -13.36 14.50
N LYS A 122 12.17 -13.83 13.34
CA LYS A 122 13.32 -13.24 12.63
C LYS A 122 13.08 -11.78 12.25
N ALA A 123 11.92 -11.46 11.69
CA ALA A 123 11.56 -10.10 11.29
C ALA A 123 11.45 -9.15 12.49
N LEU A 124 10.96 -9.63 13.63
CA LEU A 124 10.87 -8.86 14.88
C LEU A 124 12.22 -8.71 15.58
N SER A 125 13.12 -9.68 15.40
CA SER A 125 14.48 -9.64 15.96
C SER A 125 15.44 -8.75 15.15
N ASP A 126 15.12 -8.45 13.90
CA ASP A 126 15.94 -7.60 13.03
C ASP A 126 15.84 -6.12 13.43
N PRO A 127 16.94 -5.49 13.90
CA PRO A 127 16.98 -4.06 14.21
C PRO A 127 16.96 -3.17 12.96
N GLY A 128 16.79 -3.69 11.75
CA GLY A 128 16.45 -2.94 10.55
C GLY A 128 14.96 -2.96 10.20
N SER A 129 14.18 -3.87 10.78
CA SER A 129 12.82 -4.17 10.36
C SER A 129 11.76 -3.33 11.06
N HIS A 130 10.63 -3.12 10.36
CA HIS A 130 9.40 -2.52 10.86
C HIS A 130 8.25 -3.44 10.45
N VAL A 131 7.79 -4.26 11.38
CA VAL A 131 6.76 -5.27 11.09
C VAL A 131 5.38 -4.66 11.32
N LEU A 132 4.58 -4.57 10.26
CA LEU A 132 3.15 -4.32 10.37
C LEU A 132 2.47 -5.63 10.79
N LEU A 133 1.73 -5.58 11.89
CA LEU A 133 1.03 -6.74 12.43
C LEU A 133 -0.45 -6.57 12.14
N ASP A 134 -1.00 -7.46 11.33
CA ASP A 134 -2.45 -7.56 11.15
C ASP A 134 -3.09 -8.32 12.33
N GLU A 135 -4.42 -8.41 12.34
CA GLU A 135 -5.17 -9.07 13.41
C GLU A 135 -4.77 -10.55 13.56
N VAL A 136 -4.58 -11.25 12.43
CA VAL A 136 -4.26 -12.68 12.41
C VAL A 136 -2.86 -12.92 12.98
N THR A 137 -1.89 -12.13 12.55
CA THR A 137 -0.50 -12.19 13.00
C THR A 137 -0.39 -11.81 14.48
N THR A 138 -1.15 -10.80 14.92
CA THR A 138 -1.20 -10.39 16.33
C THR A 138 -1.73 -11.51 17.21
N LYS A 139 -2.88 -12.11 16.85
CA LYS A 139 -3.45 -13.27 17.57
C LYS A 139 -2.46 -14.45 17.59
N LEU A 140 -1.85 -14.76 16.45
CA LEU A 140 -0.86 -15.83 16.37
C LEU A 140 0.33 -15.61 17.31
N LEU A 141 0.83 -14.36 17.43
CA LEU A 141 1.93 -14.02 18.33
C LEU A 141 1.50 -14.13 19.81
N LEU A 142 0.30 -13.68 20.15
CA LEU A 142 -0.27 -13.81 21.50
C LEU A 142 -0.44 -15.29 21.90
N ASP A 143 -1.04 -16.08 21.02
CA ASP A 143 -1.31 -17.51 21.23
C ASP A 143 -0.03 -18.35 21.25
N SER A 144 1.05 -17.88 20.61
CA SER A 144 2.31 -18.62 20.54
C SER A 144 3.04 -18.74 21.89
N GLY A 145 2.72 -17.88 22.85
CA GLY A 145 3.44 -17.78 24.12
C GLY A 145 4.92 -17.36 23.98
N VAL A 146 5.37 -16.95 22.79
CA VAL A 146 6.76 -16.52 22.53
C VAL A 146 7.06 -15.17 23.18
N TYR A 147 6.04 -14.31 23.30
CA TYR A 147 6.13 -12.96 23.85
C TYR A 147 5.12 -12.77 24.99
N PRO A 148 5.25 -13.52 26.11
CA PRO A 148 4.26 -13.50 27.19
C PRO A 148 4.17 -12.12 27.85
N ASP A 149 5.27 -11.37 27.87
CA ASP A 149 5.37 -10.01 28.40
C ASP A 149 5.30 -8.93 27.29
N GLY A 150 4.89 -9.31 26.08
CA GLY A 150 4.88 -8.46 24.90
C GLY A 150 6.20 -8.45 24.10
N LEU A 151 6.21 -7.67 23.02
CA LEU A 151 7.37 -7.59 22.13
C LEU A 151 8.58 -6.92 22.81
N PRO A 152 9.81 -7.27 22.43
CA PRO A 152 11.00 -6.52 22.80
C PRO A 152 10.82 -5.03 22.48
N ALA A 153 11.27 -4.14 23.38
CA ALA A 153 10.95 -2.71 23.31
C ALA A 153 11.23 -2.06 21.93
N VAL A 154 12.34 -2.42 21.29
CA VAL A 154 12.69 -1.91 19.95
C VAL A 154 11.71 -2.42 18.88
N ALA A 155 11.37 -3.71 18.91
CA ALA A 155 10.43 -4.32 17.98
C ALA A 155 9.02 -3.75 18.16
N GLY A 156 8.54 -3.70 19.42
CA GLY A 156 7.23 -3.14 19.77
C GLY A 156 7.08 -1.68 19.33
N LEU A 157 8.09 -0.85 19.60
CA LEU A 157 8.08 0.55 19.19
C LEU A 157 7.99 0.71 17.66
N ARG A 158 8.68 -0.15 16.90
CA ARG A 158 8.72 -0.07 15.44
C ARG A 158 7.47 -0.60 14.79
N SER A 159 6.92 -1.69 15.30
CA SER A 159 5.63 -2.23 14.87
C SER A 159 4.51 -1.23 15.15
N ARG A 160 4.52 -0.56 16.31
CA ARG A 160 3.58 0.52 16.59
C ARG A 160 3.68 1.67 15.60
N ARG A 161 4.91 2.11 15.27
CA ARG A 161 5.13 3.14 14.24
C ARG A 161 4.64 2.72 12.87
N ALA A 162 4.83 1.45 12.50
CA ALA A 162 4.33 0.90 11.25
C ALA A 162 2.80 0.90 11.22
N ALA A 163 2.16 0.45 12.31
CA ALA A 163 0.70 0.45 12.47
C ALA A 163 0.12 1.86 12.39
N VAL A 164 0.71 2.85 13.07
CA VAL A 164 0.28 4.25 12.98
C VAL A 164 0.45 4.79 11.56
N GLY A 165 1.59 4.55 10.91
CA GLY A 165 1.80 4.98 9.53
C GLY A 165 0.79 4.36 8.56
N ALA A 166 0.56 3.05 8.62
CA ALA A 166 -0.44 2.40 7.75
C ALA A 166 -1.86 2.87 8.08
N GLY A 167 -2.24 2.87 9.35
CA GLY A 167 -3.60 3.20 9.80
C GLY A 167 -4.03 4.65 9.52
N LEU A 168 -3.09 5.59 9.42
CA LEU A 168 -3.39 6.97 8.99
C LEU A 168 -3.62 7.09 7.48
N VAL A 169 -2.94 6.27 6.68
CA VAL A 169 -3.15 6.20 5.21
C VAL A 169 -4.49 5.52 4.92
N GLU A 170 -4.81 4.43 5.61
CA GLU A 170 -6.07 3.68 5.47
C GLU A 170 -7.32 4.55 5.76
N ARG A 171 -7.17 5.57 6.61
CA ARG A 171 -8.24 6.51 6.98
C ARG A 171 -8.40 7.69 6.03
N LEU A 172 -7.54 7.81 5.01
CA LEU A 172 -7.71 8.83 3.99
C LEU A 172 -9.04 8.58 3.24
N PRO A 173 -9.89 9.60 3.03
CA PRO A 173 -11.21 9.41 2.42
C PRO A 173 -11.21 8.72 1.06
N THR A 174 -10.13 8.87 0.29
CA THR A 174 -10.02 8.33 -1.09
C THR A 174 -9.35 6.98 -1.17
N PHE A 175 -8.72 6.52 -0.08
CA PHE A 175 -7.93 5.29 -0.07
C PHE A 175 -8.77 4.00 -0.18
N PRO A 176 -9.93 3.85 0.49
CA PRO A 176 -10.72 2.62 0.39
C PRO A 176 -11.14 2.22 -1.03
N ASP A 177 -11.34 3.22 -1.91
CA ASP A 177 -11.76 3.02 -3.30
C ASP A 177 -10.60 3.14 -4.30
N ALA A 178 -9.35 3.24 -3.82
CA ALA A 178 -8.19 3.38 -4.69
C ALA A 178 -7.72 2.02 -5.22
N SER A 179 -7.63 1.88 -6.55
CA SER A 179 -7.04 0.69 -7.16
C SER A 179 -5.55 0.59 -6.85
N MET A 180 -5.02 -0.64 -6.82
CA MET A 180 -3.59 -0.87 -6.59
C MET A 180 -2.70 -0.08 -7.56
N SER A 181 -3.06 0.04 -8.84
CA SER A 181 -2.32 0.87 -9.82
C SER A 181 -2.11 2.30 -9.33
N HIS A 182 -3.16 2.94 -8.82
CA HIS A 182 -3.12 4.32 -8.36
C HIS A 182 -2.34 4.46 -7.06
N VAL A 183 -2.41 3.46 -6.18
CA VAL A 183 -1.60 3.39 -4.96
C VAL A 183 -0.11 3.30 -5.30
N LEU A 184 0.26 2.44 -6.25
CA LEU A 184 1.65 2.27 -6.70
C LEU A 184 2.19 3.54 -7.37
N GLU A 185 1.40 4.16 -8.25
CA GLU A 185 1.74 5.42 -8.90
C GLU A 185 1.93 6.56 -7.88
N ALA A 186 0.99 6.72 -6.95
CA ALA A 186 1.12 7.72 -5.88
C ALA A 186 2.34 7.46 -4.99
N ARG A 187 2.67 6.19 -4.72
CA ARG A 187 3.86 5.82 -3.94
C ARG A 187 5.15 6.27 -4.62
N ASP A 188 5.22 6.14 -5.94
CA ASP A 188 6.40 6.51 -6.73
C ASP A 188 6.55 8.03 -6.81
N GLU A 189 5.49 8.74 -7.20
CA GLU A 189 5.52 10.20 -7.32
C GLU A 189 5.79 10.93 -6.00
N LEU A 190 5.33 10.36 -4.88
CA LEU A 190 5.47 10.97 -3.56
C LEU A 190 6.68 10.43 -2.79
N ALA A 191 7.64 9.78 -3.47
CA ALA A 191 8.80 9.15 -2.86
C ALA A 191 9.59 10.08 -1.92
N ASP A 192 9.75 11.34 -2.31
CA ASP A 192 10.49 12.38 -1.57
C ASP A 192 9.85 12.73 -0.22
N GLY A 193 8.53 12.63 -0.12
CA GLY A 193 7.78 12.97 1.10
C GLY A 193 7.82 11.87 2.17
N ARG A 194 8.14 10.62 1.80
CA ARG A 194 8.02 9.44 2.68
C ARG A 194 8.91 9.51 3.91
N ALA A 195 10.12 10.06 3.80
CA ALA A 195 11.03 10.15 4.93
C ALA A 195 10.49 11.07 6.03
N ARG A 196 9.90 12.21 5.64
CA ARG A 196 9.25 13.14 6.56
C ARG A 196 8.00 12.51 7.16
N TYR A 197 7.17 11.87 6.32
CA TYR A 197 6.00 11.17 6.79
C TYR A 197 6.31 10.11 7.86
N ARG A 198 7.38 9.32 7.67
CA ARG A 198 7.83 8.36 8.69
C ARG A 198 8.28 9.03 9.99
N ALA A 199 8.87 10.21 9.93
CA ALA A 199 9.21 10.99 11.12
C ALA A 199 7.95 11.48 11.85
N SER A 200 6.95 11.96 11.11
CA SER A 200 5.64 12.37 11.64
C SER A 200 4.90 11.21 12.30
N ALA A 201 4.83 10.06 11.61
CA ALA A 201 4.22 8.84 12.14
C ALA A 201 4.93 8.37 13.41
N LYS A 202 6.27 8.53 13.49
CA LYS A 202 7.02 8.30 14.72
C LYS A 202 6.56 9.23 15.85
N SER A 203 6.52 10.54 15.61
CA SER A 203 6.11 11.52 16.63
C SER A 203 4.68 11.28 17.12
N LEU A 204 3.76 10.90 16.22
CA LEU A 204 2.39 10.54 16.57
C LEU A 204 2.31 9.23 17.34
N ALA A 205 3.06 8.21 16.92
CA ALA A 205 3.12 6.92 17.63
C ALA A 205 3.72 7.02 19.03
N ASP A 206 4.57 8.01 19.29
CA ASP A 206 5.13 8.27 20.62
C ASP A 206 4.07 8.87 21.59
N LYS A 207 2.92 9.34 21.08
CA LYS A 207 1.76 9.80 21.90
C LYS A 207 0.84 8.68 22.35
N LEU A 208 0.88 7.53 21.65
CA LEU A 208 0.01 6.39 21.92
C LEU A 208 0.48 5.60 23.15
N GLN A 209 -0.48 5.17 23.96
CA GLN A 209 -0.21 4.37 25.15
C GLN A 209 -0.17 2.88 24.81
N SER A 210 -1.03 2.45 23.88
CA SER A 210 -1.11 1.08 23.41
C SER A 210 0.23 0.56 22.86
N SER A 211 0.49 -0.71 23.12
CA SER A 211 1.59 -1.45 22.49
C SER A 211 1.20 -1.93 21.09
N ALA A 212 2.16 -2.43 20.32
CA ALA A 212 1.91 -2.98 18.98
C ALA A 212 1.05 -4.25 18.96
N LEU A 213 0.96 -4.98 20.08
CA LEU A 213 0.12 -6.18 20.21
C LEU A 213 -1.21 -5.89 20.92
N ASP A 214 -1.44 -4.64 21.32
CA ASP A 214 -2.62 -4.29 22.09
C ASP A 214 -3.85 -4.22 21.21
N ALA A 215 -4.96 -4.81 21.67
CA ALA A 215 -6.23 -4.80 20.95
C ALA A 215 -6.82 -3.38 20.87
N THR A 216 -6.40 -2.45 21.73
CA THR A 216 -6.82 -1.04 21.73
C THR A 216 -6.03 -0.16 20.76
N LEU A 217 -4.94 -0.65 20.16
CA LEU A 217 -4.14 0.17 19.25
C LEU A 217 -4.95 0.68 18.04
N PRO A 218 -5.78 -0.13 17.36
CA PRO A 218 -6.58 0.36 16.23
C PRO A 218 -7.56 1.48 16.61
N SER A 219 -8.14 1.43 17.81
CA SER A 219 -9.03 2.49 18.33
C SER A 219 -8.25 3.75 18.72
N GLU A 220 -7.07 3.61 19.34
CA GLU A 220 -6.21 4.77 19.63
C GLU A 220 -5.78 5.50 18.34
N ILE A 221 -5.49 4.76 17.26
CA ILE A 221 -5.19 5.35 15.95
C ILE A 221 -6.43 6.08 15.38
N ASP A 222 -7.64 5.58 15.65
CA ASP A 222 -8.89 6.20 15.22
C ASP A 222 -9.14 7.53 15.91
N GLU A 223 -8.96 7.56 17.23
CA GLU A 223 -9.05 8.79 18.03
C GLU A 223 -7.97 9.79 17.58
N LEU A 224 -6.73 9.35 17.43
CA LEU A 224 -5.64 10.17 16.89
C LEU A 224 -5.98 10.78 15.52
N TRP A 225 -6.61 10.00 14.65
CA TRP A 225 -7.06 10.49 13.35
C TRP A 225 -8.13 11.58 13.48
N HIS A 226 -9.15 11.34 14.30
CA HIS A 226 -10.28 12.24 14.43
C HIS A 226 -9.96 13.54 15.17
N ASP A 227 -9.09 13.47 16.17
CA ASP A 227 -8.79 14.56 17.09
C ASP A 227 -7.60 15.41 16.65
N GLU A 228 -6.60 14.82 15.99
CA GLU A 228 -5.37 15.53 15.60
C GLU A 228 -5.15 15.60 14.10
N VAL A 229 -5.16 14.44 13.42
CA VAL A 229 -4.69 14.36 12.02
C VAL A 229 -5.69 14.98 11.06
N ARG A 230 -6.97 14.58 11.11
CA ARG A 230 -8.01 15.12 10.23
C ARG A 230 -8.17 16.63 10.37
N PRO A 231 -8.29 17.22 11.58
CA PRO A 231 -8.33 18.68 11.73
C PRO A 231 -7.10 19.37 11.13
N SER A 232 -5.90 18.83 11.35
CA SER A 232 -4.67 19.36 10.75
C SER A 232 -4.69 19.32 9.22
N LEU A 233 -5.23 18.25 8.61
CA LEU A 233 -5.38 18.15 7.16
C LEU A 233 -6.38 19.19 6.62
N ASP A 234 -7.47 19.44 7.34
CA ASP A 234 -8.47 20.43 6.96
C ASP A 234 -7.92 21.86 7.08
N ASP A 235 -7.11 22.15 8.10
CA ASP A 235 -6.40 23.42 8.24
C ASP A 235 -5.38 23.62 7.11
N LEU A 236 -4.66 22.57 6.71
CA LEU A 236 -3.76 22.60 5.56
C LEU A 236 -4.51 22.85 4.25
N ARG A 237 -5.68 22.22 4.04
CA ARG A 237 -6.55 22.46 2.88
C ARG A 237 -7.07 23.89 2.85
N SER A 238 -7.52 24.41 3.99
CA SER A 238 -8.00 25.79 4.16
C SER A 238 -6.90 26.80 3.85
N THR A 239 -5.69 26.60 4.39
CA THR A 239 -4.54 27.47 4.18
C THR A 239 -4.08 27.47 2.72
N ALA A 240 -4.00 26.29 2.10
CA ALA A 240 -3.66 26.17 0.67
C ALA A 240 -4.70 26.87 -0.22
N SER A 241 -5.99 26.76 0.11
CA SER A 241 -7.09 27.38 -0.64
C SER A 241 -7.08 28.90 -0.52
N LYS A 242 -6.92 29.44 0.70
CA LYS A 242 -6.78 30.89 0.95
C LYS A 242 -5.60 31.47 0.20
N THR A 243 -4.47 30.76 0.19
CA THR A 243 -3.26 31.17 -0.52
C THR A 243 -3.50 31.19 -2.04
N ARG A 244 -4.17 30.19 -2.60
CA ARG A 244 -4.52 30.15 -4.02
C ARG A 244 -5.42 31.31 -4.42
N VAL A 245 -6.46 31.60 -3.62
CA VAL A 245 -7.37 32.72 -3.85
C VAL A 245 -6.60 34.05 -3.80
N ALA A 246 -5.73 34.26 -2.82
CA ALA A 246 -4.91 35.47 -2.72
C ALA A 246 -3.99 35.66 -3.94
N VAL A 247 -3.37 34.58 -4.43
CA VAL A 247 -2.51 34.62 -5.63
C VAL A 247 -3.33 34.87 -6.91
N GLU A 248 -4.48 34.21 -7.08
CA GLU A 248 -5.35 34.42 -8.24
C GLU A 248 -5.94 35.84 -8.26
N THR A 249 -6.37 36.36 -7.11
CA THR A 249 -6.84 37.74 -6.97
C THR A 249 -5.71 38.74 -7.23
N GLY A 250 -4.51 38.52 -6.68
CA GLY A 250 -3.35 39.35 -6.96
C GLY A 250 -2.95 39.33 -8.45
N LYS A 251 -2.99 38.16 -9.09
CA LYS A 251 -2.73 38.02 -10.53
C LYS A 251 -3.76 38.79 -11.35
N ARG A 252 -5.06 38.63 -11.08
CA ARG A 252 -6.13 39.37 -11.77
C ARG A 252 -6.00 40.89 -11.60
N LEU A 253 -5.68 41.37 -10.41
CA LEU A 253 -5.45 42.80 -10.17
C LEU A 253 -4.28 43.36 -10.99
N VAL A 254 -3.23 42.57 -11.21
CA VAL A 254 -2.07 42.97 -12.02
C VAL A 254 -2.35 42.85 -13.51
N THR A 255 -3.04 41.79 -13.96
CA THR A 255 -3.24 41.51 -15.39
C THR A 255 -4.44 42.19 -16.00
N GLU A 256 -5.48 42.48 -15.23
CA GLU A 256 -6.75 43.01 -15.74
C GLU A 256 -6.93 44.52 -15.48
N GLY A 257 -5.98 45.17 -14.81
CA GLY A 257 -5.88 46.64 -14.77
C GLY A 257 -7.13 47.36 -14.26
N TYR A 258 -7.93 46.74 -13.38
CA TYR A 258 -9.12 47.37 -12.83
C TYR A 258 -8.73 48.54 -11.93
N GLY A 259 -9.01 49.75 -12.41
CA GLY A 259 -8.95 50.98 -11.62
C GLY A 259 -9.80 50.85 -10.36
N VAL A 260 -9.18 51.14 -9.22
CA VAL A 260 -9.77 51.31 -7.88
C VAL A 260 -11.16 51.98 -7.99
N PRO A 261 -12.28 51.30 -7.62
CA PRO A 261 -12.73 51.31 -6.22
C PRO A 261 -13.63 50.12 -5.79
N THR A 262 -13.19 48.86 -5.89
CA THR A 262 -13.95 47.69 -5.37
C THR A 262 -13.14 46.81 -4.41
N ILE A 263 -12.26 47.41 -3.61
CA ILE A 263 -11.63 46.74 -2.46
C ILE A 263 -12.55 46.94 -1.25
N ALA A 264 -13.56 46.09 -1.10
CA ALA A 264 -14.45 46.15 0.07
C ALA A 264 -14.71 44.80 0.75
N VAL A 265 -14.11 43.68 0.31
CA VAL A 265 -14.38 42.39 0.93
C VAL A 265 -13.10 41.58 1.11
N ALA A 266 -12.88 41.12 2.34
CA ALA A 266 -11.90 40.11 2.77
C ALA A 266 -10.55 40.56 3.37
N ILE A 267 -10.50 41.69 4.10
CA ILE A 267 -9.41 41.96 5.04
C ILE A 267 -10.02 42.41 6.36
N ALA A 268 -10.28 41.48 7.29
CA ALA A 268 -10.85 41.83 8.60
C ALA A 268 -10.09 41.25 9.80
N ASN A 269 -8.97 40.52 9.65
CA ASN A 269 -8.28 39.92 10.80
C ASN A 269 -6.74 39.83 10.69
N ILE A 270 -6.09 40.78 10.02
CA ILE A 270 -4.62 40.92 10.09
C ILE A 270 -4.31 42.25 10.78
N PRO A 271 -3.86 42.25 12.05
CA PRO A 271 -3.62 43.46 12.84
C PRO A 271 -2.67 44.46 12.17
N ASP A 272 -1.71 43.98 11.36
CA ASP A 272 -0.66 44.79 10.75
C ASP A 272 -1.03 45.42 9.39
N LEU A 273 -2.14 45.02 8.75
CA LEU A 273 -2.46 45.54 7.41
C LEU A 273 -3.12 46.92 7.44
N ALA A 274 -3.74 47.30 8.56
CA ALA A 274 -4.32 48.64 8.74
C ALA A 274 -3.25 49.74 8.78
N ALA A 275 -2.03 49.42 9.21
CA ALA A 275 -0.88 50.34 9.25
C ALA A 275 -0.27 50.61 7.86
N LEU A 276 -0.65 49.83 6.84
CA LEU A 276 -0.15 49.93 5.47
C LEU A 276 -1.09 50.70 4.53
N LEU A 277 -2.21 51.21 5.03
CA LEU A 277 -3.14 52.03 4.24
C LEU A 277 -2.51 53.40 3.94
N PRO A 278 -2.23 53.73 2.67
CA PRO A 278 -1.69 55.03 2.32
C PRO A 278 -2.78 56.10 2.48
N SER A 279 -2.41 57.29 2.96
CA SER A 279 -3.24 58.48 2.73
C SER A 279 -3.45 58.65 1.22
N ALA A 280 -4.61 59.20 0.82
CA ALA A 280 -5.10 59.23 -0.55
C ALA A 280 -4.11 59.78 -1.62
N ALA A 281 -3.01 60.42 -1.20
CA ALA A 281 -1.94 60.92 -2.06
C ALA A 281 -0.88 59.87 -2.50
N ALA A 282 -0.85 58.67 -1.90
CA ALA A 282 0.18 57.64 -2.17
C ALA A 282 -0.32 56.42 -2.98
N ALA A 283 -1.53 56.49 -3.54
CA ALA A 283 -2.22 55.35 -4.16
C ALA A 283 -1.53 54.80 -5.43
N ALA A 284 -0.76 55.60 -6.17
CA ALA A 284 -0.13 55.17 -7.42
C ALA A 284 1.10 54.26 -7.22
N GLY A 285 1.79 54.34 -6.07
CA GLY A 285 2.96 53.49 -5.75
C GLY A 285 2.65 52.32 -4.82
N ALA A 286 1.48 52.33 -4.16
CA ALA A 286 1.10 51.36 -3.14
C ALA A 286 0.59 50.04 -3.73
N ALA A 287 -0.08 50.05 -4.88
CA ALA A 287 -0.66 48.85 -5.49
C ALA A 287 0.41 47.77 -5.80
N GLY A 288 1.59 48.18 -6.29
CA GLY A 288 2.69 47.26 -6.56
C GLY A 288 3.32 46.67 -5.29
N ARG A 289 3.42 47.45 -4.20
CA ARG A 289 4.01 46.98 -2.93
C ARG A 289 3.08 46.03 -2.18
N VAL A 290 1.77 46.29 -2.21
CA VAL A 290 0.75 45.40 -1.61
C VAL A 290 0.65 44.08 -2.39
N ALA A 291 0.75 44.11 -3.72
CA ALA A 291 0.76 42.89 -4.54
C ALA A 291 2.02 42.03 -4.32
N VAL A 292 3.22 42.65 -4.24
CA VAL A 292 4.49 41.95 -4.00
C VAL A 292 4.55 41.41 -2.56
N ALA A 293 4.10 42.17 -1.57
CA ALA A 293 4.02 41.71 -0.19
C ALA A 293 3.01 40.55 -0.04
N GLY A 294 1.82 40.66 -0.65
CA GLY A 294 0.82 39.59 -0.66
C GLY A 294 1.30 38.32 -1.36
N ALA A 295 2.04 38.44 -2.46
CA ALA A 295 2.64 37.29 -3.15
C ALA A 295 3.77 36.65 -2.33
N ALA A 296 4.62 37.44 -1.66
CA ALA A 296 5.67 36.94 -0.80
C ALA A 296 5.11 36.27 0.48
N GLU A 297 4.08 36.86 1.09
CA GLU A 297 3.34 36.31 2.23
C GLU A 297 2.67 34.98 1.84
N ALA A 298 2.00 34.95 0.68
CA ALA A 298 1.41 33.75 0.12
C ALA A 298 2.45 32.67 -0.18
N PHE A 299 3.63 33.05 -0.70
CA PHE A 299 4.72 32.10 -0.98
C PHE A 299 5.32 31.56 0.32
N LYS A 300 5.51 32.40 1.35
CA LYS A 300 5.96 31.98 2.69
C LYS A 300 4.93 31.08 3.37
N ALA A 301 3.65 31.45 3.35
CA ALA A 301 2.56 30.63 3.88
C ALA A 301 2.46 29.28 3.15
N ARG A 302 2.65 29.26 1.81
CA ARG A 302 2.71 28.03 1.02
C ARG A 302 3.94 27.19 1.34
N SER A 303 5.09 27.82 1.55
CA SER A 303 6.33 27.15 1.94
C SER A 303 6.21 26.55 3.34
N ALA A 304 5.65 27.29 4.30
CA ALA A 304 5.40 26.84 5.66
C ALA A 304 4.34 25.71 5.68
N ALA A 305 3.26 25.84 4.92
CA ALA A 305 2.27 24.77 4.77
C ALA A 305 2.89 23.50 4.16
N ARG A 306 3.80 23.62 3.18
CA ARG A 306 4.56 22.50 2.60
C ARG A 306 5.59 21.88 3.55
N GLN A 307 5.96 22.58 4.61
CA GLN A 307 6.84 22.07 5.66
C GLN A 307 6.06 21.33 6.75
N HIS A 308 4.73 21.35 6.73
CA HIS A 308 3.94 20.66 7.74
C HIS A 308 4.09 19.14 7.61
N ASP A 309 4.25 18.49 8.75
CA ASP A 309 4.60 17.07 8.90
C ASP A 309 3.56 16.10 8.28
N LEU A 310 2.35 16.59 8.00
CA LEU A 310 1.21 15.83 7.45
C LEU A 310 0.89 16.12 5.98
N VAL A 311 1.69 16.95 5.30
CA VAL A 311 1.49 17.28 3.87
C VAL A 311 1.49 16.03 3.00
N TYR A 312 2.29 15.03 3.35
CA TYR A 312 2.33 13.76 2.63
C TYR A 312 0.95 13.09 2.56
N LEU A 313 0.19 13.02 3.67
CA LEU A 313 -1.14 12.43 3.69
C LEU A 313 -2.11 13.22 2.80
N LEU A 314 -2.01 14.55 2.81
CA LEU A 314 -2.82 15.42 1.94
C LEU A 314 -2.49 15.20 0.45
N ASP A 315 -1.22 15.01 0.12
CA ASP A 315 -0.77 14.79 -1.25
C ASP A 315 -1.13 13.39 -1.75
N VAL A 316 -1.08 12.36 -0.89
CA VAL A 316 -1.61 11.01 -1.18
C VAL A 316 -3.10 11.10 -1.49
N ASP A 317 -3.90 11.68 -0.59
CA ASP A 317 -5.36 11.79 -0.77
C ASP A 317 -5.74 12.54 -2.07
N LYS A 318 -5.03 13.63 -2.38
CA LYS A 318 -5.24 14.36 -3.65
C LYS A 318 -4.84 13.54 -4.87
N ARG A 319 -3.76 12.76 -4.79
CA ARG A 319 -3.28 11.97 -5.93
C ARG A 319 -4.22 10.83 -6.23
N LEU A 320 -4.70 10.14 -5.20
CA LEU A 320 -5.71 9.08 -5.33
C LEU A 320 -7.02 9.64 -5.88
N ALA A 321 -7.50 10.77 -5.35
CA ALA A 321 -8.70 11.45 -5.86
C ALA A 321 -8.61 11.82 -7.34
N ARG A 322 -7.41 12.20 -7.81
CA ARG A 322 -7.18 12.60 -9.21
C ARG A 322 -7.14 11.40 -10.14
N ALA A 323 -6.57 10.29 -9.69
CA ALA A 323 -6.47 9.07 -10.48
C ALA A 323 -7.83 8.36 -10.65
N GLN A 324 -8.77 8.58 -9.73
CA GLN A 324 -10.14 8.06 -9.79
C GLN A 324 -11.08 8.84 -10.74
N ARG A 325 -10.66 9.98 -11.31
CA ARG A 325 -11.47 10.83 -12.21
C ARG A 325 -11.08 10.62 -13.66
#